data_AF-A0A397DN27-F1
#
_entry.id   AF-A0A397DN27-F1
#
_cell.length_a   1.000
_cell.length_b   1.000
_cell.length_c   1.000
_cell.angle_alpha   90.00
_cell.angle_beta   90.00
_cell.angle_gamma   90.00
#
_symmetry.space_group_name_H-M   'P 1'
#
loop_
_entity.id
_entity.type
_entity.pdbx_description
1 polymer ?
#
loop_
_entity_poly.entity_id
_entity_poly.type
_entity_poly.pdbx_seq_one_letter_code
_entity_poly.pdbx_strand_id
1 'polypeptide(L)'
;MYRSIAASTGLFAFLLWTITGTKDVYRRMLLAMVVPAIKSKWIWPAGVENGRIILQHDNDRHHIPSRDAEFVDAGQHGGWDIRIENQPA
;
A
#
# COMPACT_ATOMS: atom_id res chain seq x y z
N MET A 1 -5.70 -36.32 11.67
CA MET A 1 -4.41 -37.06 11.70
C MET A 1 -3.37 -36.26 10.93
N TYR A 2 -2.65 -35.36 11.60
CA TYR A 2 -1.28 -34.98 11.25
C TYR A 2 -0.61 -34.51 12.55
N ARG A 3 0.41 -35.25 12.99
CA ARG A 3 1.19 -35.03 14.21
C ARG A 3 2.57 -34.52 13.80
N SER A 4 3.13 -33.58 14.57
CA SER A 4 4.53 -33.11 14.57
C SER A 4 5.01 -32.44 13.27
N ILE A 5 5.67 -31.28 13.26
CA ILE A 5 6.90 -30.92 13.98
C ILE A 5 6.81 -29.43 14.40
N ALA A 6 6.78 -29.16 15.70
CA ALA A 6 7.13 -27.87 16.29
C ALA A 6 8.47 -28.11 17.02
N ALA A 7 9.56 -27.44 16.67
CA ALA A 7 10.03 -26.32 17.47
C ALA A 7 11.23 -25.62 16.79
N SER A 8 11.00 -24.91 15.69
CA SER A 8 11.82 -23.74 15.28
C SER A 8 11.10 -22.92 14.18
N THR A 9 10.21 -23.57 13.44
CA THR A 9 9.44 -22.96 12.33
C THR A 9 8.22 -22.14 12.79
N GLY A 10 7.72 -22.36 14.01
CA GLY A 10 6.48 -21.73 14.49
C GLY A 10 6.58 -20.22 14.68
N LEU A 11 7.71 -19.75 15.24
CA LEU A 11 7.95 -18.31 15.42
C LEU A 11 8.13 -17.62 14.07
N PHE A 12 8.86 -18.23 13.13
CA PHE A 12 9.10 -17.68 11.80
C PHE A 12 7.83 -17.68 10.93
N ALA A 13 7.03 -18.74 10.96
CA ALA A 13 5.76 -18.81 10.24
C ALA A 13 4.71 -17.83 10.82
N PHE A 14 4.64 -17.68 12.15
CA PHE A 14 3.76 -16.70 12.78
C PHE A 14 4.22 -15.25 12.52
N LEU A 15 5.52 -14.99 12.57
CA LEU A 15 6.10 -13.68 12.24
C LEU A 15 5.86 -13.33 10.76
N LEU A 16 6.13 -14.26 9.84
CA LEU A 16 5.83 -14.06 8.42
C LEU A 16 4.34 -13.84 8.20
N TRP A 17 3.48 -14.65 8.81
CA TRP A 17 2.03 -14.53 8.65
C TRP A 17 1.48 -13.21 9.19
N THR A 18 1.95 -12.77 10.37
CA THR A 18 1.55 -11.48 10.96
C THR A 18 2.06 -10.30 10.14
N ILE A 19 3.30 -10.35 9.66
CA ILE A 19 3.86 -9.32 8.77
C ILE A 19 3.13 -9.31 7.41
N THR A 20 2.81 -10.46 6.82
CA THR A 20 2.00 -10.50 5.60
C THR A 20 0.60 -9.95 5.87
N GLY A 21 -0.03 -10.34 6.98
CA GLY A 21 -1.36 -9.88 7.36
C GLY A 21 -1.43 -8.35 7.50
N THR A 22 -0.46 -7.72 8.15
CA THR A 22 -0.45 -6.26 8.30
C THR A 22 -0.23 -5.54 6.96
N LYS A 23 0.67 -6.06 6.12
CA LYS A 23 0.94 -5.49 4.79
C LYS A 23 -0.22 -5.67 3.81
N ASP A 24 -0.87 -6.83 3.82
CA ASP A 24 -2.02 -7.13 2.98
C ASP A 24 -3.26 -6.34 3.42
N VAL A 25 -3.51 -6.21 4.72
CA VAL A 25 -4.58 -5.35 5.26
C VAL A 25 -4.32 -3.90 4.87
N TYR A 26 -3.06 -3.45 4.97
CA TYR A 26 -2.68 -2.11 4.58
C TYR A 26 -2.89 -1.86 3.09
N ARG A 27 -2.45 -2.78 2.22
CA ARG A 27 -2.70 -2.71 0.78
C ARG A 27 -4.19 -2.61 0.49
N ARG A 28 -5.01 -3.48 1.09
CA ARG A 28 -6.47 -3.47 0.90
C ARG A 28 -7.09 -2.14 1.35
N MET A 29 -6.64 -1.58 2.46
CA MET A 29 -7.08 -0.27 2.92
C MET A 29 -6.77 0.82 1.89
N LEU A 30 -5.56 0.82 1.32
CA LEU A 30 -5.17 1.79 0.28
C LEU A 30 -6.03 1.65 -0.98
N LEU A 31 -6.21 0.42 -1.48
CA LEU A 31 -6.94 0.12 -2.70
C LEU A 31 -8.45 0.37 -2.56
N ALA A 32 -9.05 -0.06 -1.46
CA ALA A 32 -10.50 -0.02 -1.28
C ALA A 32 -11.00 1.32 -0.76
N MET A 33 -10.18 2.09 -0.05
CA MET A 33 -10.62 3.33 0.60
C MET A 33 -9.84 4.55 0.13
N VAL A 34 -8.50 4.53 0.19
CA VAL A 34 -7.71 5.76 0.00
C VAL A 34 -7.67 6.20 -1.46
N VAL A 35 -7.29 5.31 -2.37
CA VAL A 35 -7.23 5.64 -3.81
C VAL A 35 -8.60 6.09 -4.34
N PRO A 36 -9.72 5.38 -4.07
CA PRO A 36 -11.04 5.85 -4.48
C PRO A 36 -11.43 7.20 -3.86
N ALA A 37 -11.12 7.42 -2.58
CA ALA A 37 -11.43 8.69 -1.92
C ALA A 37 -10.67 9.87 -2.53
N ILE A 38 -9.40 9.68 -2.89
CA ILE A 38 -8.61 10.70 -3.61
C ILE A 38 -9.26 10.99 -4.95
N LYS A 39 -9.53 9.96 -5.77
CA LYS A 39 -10.14 10.15 -7.09
C LYS A 39 -11.49 10.87 -7.05
N SER A 40 -12.27 10.64 -5.99
CA SER A 40 -13.58 11.25 -5.81
C SER A 40 -13.53 12.69 -5.28
N LYS A 41 -12.51 13.05 -4.50
CA LYS A 41 -12.50 14.31 -3.73
C LYS A 41 -11.40 15.28 -4.14
N TRP A 42 -10.39 14.81 -4.86
CA TRP A 42 -9.26 15.64 -5.23
C TRP A 42 -9.67 16.71 -6.23
N ILE A 43 -9.39 17.96 -5.88
CA ILE A 43 -9.61 19.12 -6.74
C ILE A 43 -8.24 19.61 -7.17
N TRP A 44 -8.01 19.65 -8.47
CA TRP A 44 -6.76 20.15 -9.00
C TRP A 44 -6.63 21.67 -8.78
N PRO A 45 -5.42 22.18 -8.49
CA PRO A 45 -5.16 23.62 -8.47
C PRO A 45 -5.50 24.28 -9.81
N ALA A 46 -5.84 25.56 -9.79
CA ALA A 46 -6.15 26.31 -11.00
C ALA A 46 -4.99 26.25 -12.01
N GLY A 47 -5.31 25.90 -13.26
CA GLY A 47 -4.32 25.72 -14.33
C GLY A 47 -3.65 24.34 -14.37
N VAL A 48 -4.05 23.41 -13.51
CA VAL A 48 -3.62 22.00 -13.54
C VAL A 48 -4.84 21.13 -13.82
N GLU A 49 -4.80 20.33 -14.88
CA GLU A 49 -5.87 19.40 -15.24
C GLU A 49 -5.50 17.95 -14.92
N ASN A 50 -4.20 17.68 -14.82
CA ASN A 50 -3.61 16.41 -14.46
C ASN A 50 -2.25 16.62 -13.80
N GLY A 51 -1.94 15.83 -12.79
CA GLY A 51 -0.67 15.93 -12.07
C GLY A 51 -0.34 14.62 -11.37
N ARG A 52 0.88 14.56 -10.84
CA ARG A 52 1.30 13.44 -10.00
C ARG A 52 0.92 13.71 -8.55
N ILE A 53 0.23 12.75 -7.93
CA ILE A 53 -0.06 12.76 -6.49
C ILE A 53 0.89 11.78 -5.83
N ILE A 54 1.66 12.26 -4.86
CA ILE A 54 2.53 11.42 -4.03
C ILE A 54 1.87 11.20 -2.69
N LEU A 55 1.54 9.95 -2.38
CA LEU A 55 1.19 9.49 -1.05
C LEU A 55 2.49 9.24 -0.29
N GLN A 56 2.69 10.00 0.79
CA GLN A 56 3.80 9.82 1.73
C GLN A 56 3.25 9.44 3.10
N HIS A 57 3.99 8.62 3.84
CA HIS A 57 3.76 8.38 5.26
C HIS A 57 4.70 9.24 6.07
N ASP A 58 4.15 9.99 7.01
CA ASP A 58 4.95 10.76 7.96
C ASP A 58 5.63 9.79 8.93
N ASN A 59 6.97 9.78 8.91
CA ASN A 59 7.85 9.07 9.86
C ASN A 59 7.64 7.54 10.02
N ASP A 60 7.16 6.81 9.00
CA ASP A 60 7.03 5.35 9.08
C ASP A 60 7.51 4.64 7.81
N ARG A 61 8.21 3.51 7.95
CA ARG A 61 8.66 2.72 6.79
C ARG A 61 7.44 2.09 6.13
N HIS A 62 7.34 2.23 4.82
CA HIS A 62 6.21 1.71 4.05
C HIS A 62 6.00 0.21 4.30
N HIS A 63 4.78 -0.14 4.71
CA HIS A 63 4.38 -1.53 4.88
C HIS A 63 4.28 -2.25 3.52
N ILE A 64 3.98 -1.54 2.42
CA ILE A 64 4.01 -2.06 1.05
C ILE A 64 5.19 -1.48 0.25
N PRO A 65 5.77 -2.22 -0.71
CA PRO A 65 6.80 -1.67 -1.60
C PRO A 65 6.27 -0.48 -2.43
N SER A 66 7.11 0.52 -2.71
CA SER A 66 6.73 1.67 -3.57
C SER A 66 6.31 1.31 -5.00
N ARG A 67 6.58 0.08 -5.43
CA ARG A 67 6.19 -0.49 -6.73
C ARG A 67 5.25 -1.68 -6.59
N ASP A 68 4.43 -1.69 -5.54
CA ASP A 68 3.38 -2.71 -5.39
C ASP A 68 2.44 -2.68 -6.60
N ALA A 69 2.36 -3.80 -7.34
CA ALA A 69 1.73 -3.84 -8.65
C ALA A 69 0.24 -3.52 -8.60
N GLU A 70 -0.47 -4.02 -7.58
CA GLU A 70 -1.90 -3.76 -7.38
C GLU A 70 -2.15 -2.27 -7.07
N PHE A 71 -1.29 -1.66 -6.25
CA PHE A 71 -1.38 -0.23 -5.97
C PHE A 71 -1.10 0.64 -7.20
N VAL A 72 -0.07 0.30 -7.98
CA VAL A 72 0.28 1.04 -9.20
C VAL A 72 -0.86 0.97 -10.22
N ASP A 73 -1.44 -0.21 -10.44
CA ASP A 73 -2.57 -0.37 -11.34
C ASP A 73 -3.77 0.49 -10.91
N ALA A 74 -4.19 0.36 -9.65
CA ALA A 74 -5.31 1.15 -9.12
C ALA A 74 -5.03 2.66 -9.13
N GLY A 75 -3.80 3.07 -8.80
CA GLY A 75 -3.38 4.46 -8.74
C GLY A 75 -3.26 5.13 -10.12
N GLN A 76 -2.94 4.34 -11.16
CA GLN A 76 -2.74 4.84 -12.52
C GLN A 76 -3.95 4.63 -13.45
N HIS A 77 -4.92 3.82 -13.03
CA HIS A 77 -6.13 3.58 -13.79
C HIS A 77 -6.95 4.87 -14.01
N GLY A 78 -7.38 5.08 -15.26
CA GLY A 78 -8.26 6.19 -15.63
C GLY A 78 -7.57 7.55 -15.74
N GLY A 79 -6.29 7.59 -16.13
CA GLY A 79 -5.54 8.84 -16.36
C GLY A 79 -5.00 9.50 -15.09
N TRP A 80 -5.07 8.82 -13.95
CA TRP A 80 -4.47 9.26 -12.69
C TRP A 80 -2.98 8.90 -12.65
N ASP A 81 -2.17 9.62 -11.87
CA ASP A 81 -0.79 9.24 -11.52
C ASP A 81 -0.62 9.37 -10.01
N ILE A 82 -1.19 8.42 -9.27
CA ILE A 82 -1.05 8.32 -7.81
C ILE A 82 0.08 7.33 -7.51
N ARG A 83 1.10 7.80 -6.78
CA ARG A 83 2.26 7.00 -6.39
C ARG A 83 2.44 7.01 -4.89
N ILE A 84 3.14 6.02 -4.38
CA ILE A 84 3.50 5.92 -2.97
C ILE A 84 5.02 5.99 -2.85
N GLU A 85 5.53 7.01 -2.18
CA GLU A 85 6.96 7.27 -2.06
C GLU A 85 7.36 7.51 -0.60
N ASN A 86 8.57 7.09 -0.24
CA ASN A 86 9.16 7.42 1.05
C ASN A 86 9.30 8.94 1.19
N GLN A 87 9.15 9.44 2.41
CA GLN A 87 9.57 10.80 2.70
C GLN A 87 11.08 10.92 2.42
N PRO A 88 11.53 11.97 1.71
CA PRO A 88 12.95 12.23 1.55
C PRO A 88 13.57 12.47 2.93
N ALA A 89 14.76 11.91 3.15
CA ALA A 89 15.55 12.08 4.38
C ALA A 89 16.12 13.50 4.50
#